data_AF-W5TS34-F1
#
_entry.id   AF-W5TS34-F1
#
_cell.length_a   1.000
_cell.length_b   1.000
_cell.length_c   1.000
_cell.angle_alpha   90.00
_cell.angle_beta   90.00
_cell.angle_gamma   90.00
#
_symmetry.space_group_name_H-M   'P 1'
#
loop_
_entity.id
_entity.type
_entity.pdbx_description
1 polymer ?
#
loop_
_entity_poly.entity_id
_entity_poly.type
_entity_poly.pdbx_seq_one_letter_code
_entity_poly.pdbx_strand_id
1 'polypeptide(L)'
;MHRTPEQIAADDQLTAAIEAACAAYSDAPEGVLTKYVVLTQRSYWNDDGDHVTACDRLPMNGEVPTPDVLGMIEFASTVLRHEIATE
;
A
#
# COMPACT_ATOMS: atom_id res chain seq x y z
N MET A 1 6.14 6.57 -18.39
CA MET A 1 5.12 7.63 -18.59
C MET A 1 5.50 8.78 -17.68
N HIS A 2 5.50 10.02 -18.15
CA HIS A 2 5.81 11.15 -17.26
C HIS A 2 4.60 11.44 -16.37
N ARG A 3 4.78 11.45 -15.05
CA ARG A 3 3.73 11.77 -14.08
C ARG A 3 3.33 13.24 -14.19
N THR A 4 2.05 13.53 -14.02
CA THR A 4 1.52 14.89 -13.92
C THR A 4 1.92 15.53 -12.59
N PRO A 5 1.98 16.88 -12.49
CA PRO A 5 2.23 17.55 -11.21
C PRO A 5 1.26 17.13 -10.10
N GLU A 6 0.00 16.89 -10.44
CA GLU A 6 -1.04 16.45 -9.52
C GLU A 6 -0.76 15.03 -9.00
N GLN A 7 -0.28 14.13 -9.86
CA GLN A 7 0.13 12.78 -9.44
C GLN A 7 1.33 12.81 -8.50
N ILE A 8 2.33 13.64 -8.78
CA ILE A 8 3.49 13.79 -7.91
C ILE A 8 3.06 14.32 -6.54
N ALA A 9 2.23 15.38 -6.50
CA ALA A 9 1.72 15.93 -5.26
C ALA A 9 0.90 14.90 -4.45
N ALA A 10 0.12 14.04 -5.12
CA ALA A 10 -0.60 12.96 -4.47
C ALA A 10 0.34 11.88 -3.89
N ASP A 11 1.40 11.50 -4.62
CA ASP A 11 2.41 10.54 -4.17
C ASP A 11 3.18 11.08 -2.94
N ASP A 12 3.51 12.38 -2.93
CA ASP A 12 4.18 13.05 -1.81
C ASP A 12 3.29 13.06 -0.57
N GLN A 13 2.02 13.41 -0.72
CA GLN A 13 1.04 13.40 0.37
C GLN A 13 0.83 11.99 0.92
N LEU A 14 0.74 10.98 0.05
CA LEU A 14 0.62 9.58 0.46
C LEU A 14 1.84 9.12 1.25
N THR A 15 3.04 9.45 0.77
CA THR A 15 4.30 9.09 1.44
C THR A 15 4.38 9.71 2.83
N ALA A 16 4.07 11.00 2.97
CA ALA A 16 4.06 11.67 4.26
C ALA A 16 3.02 11.06 5.23
N ALA A 17 1.84 10.67 4.72
CA ALA A 17 0.82 10.01 5.53
C ALA A 17 1.27 8.62 6.03
N ILE A 18 1.98 7.85 5.19
CA ILE A 18 2.53 6.55 5.57
C ILE A 18 3.61 6.71 6.64
N GLU A 19 4.52 7.67 6.48
CA GLU A 19 5.56 7.93 7.51
C GLU A 19 4.94 8.32 8.85
N ALA A 20 3.92 9.19 8.84
CA ALA A 20 3.19 9.57 10.05
C ALA A 20 2.48 8.37 10.69
N ALA A 21 1.87 7.49 9.91
CA ALA A 21 1.26 6.26 10.41
C ALA A 21 2.30 5.30 11.01
N CYS A 22 3.43 5.10 10.34
CA CYS A 22 4.53 4.29 10.86
C CYS A 22 5.03 4.82 12.20
N ALA A 23 5.21 6.14 12.33
CA ALA A 23 5.63 6.75 13.60
C ALA A 23 4.59 6.60 14.73
N ALA A 24 3.30 6.52 14.38
CA ALA A 24 2.23 6.38 15.37
C ALA A 24 1.99 4.93 15.83
N TYR A 25 2.21 3.95 14.96
CA TYR A 25 1.83 2.55 15.21
C TYR A 25 3.02 1.58 15.36
N SER A 26 4.23 1.99 14.98
CA SER A 26 5.41 1.12 15.02
C SER A 26 6.23 1.36 16.28
N ASP A 27 6.50 0.30 17.03
CA ASP A 27 7.53 0.29 18.08
C ASP A 27 8.95 0.07 17.49
N ALA A 28 9.07 0.00 16.17
CA ALA A 28 10.36 -0.21 15.53
C ALA A 28 11.28 1.01 15.72
N PRO A 29 12.61 0.79 15.74
CA PRO A 29 13.59 1.87 15.78
C PRO A 29 13.42 2.84 14.61
N GLU A 30 13.84 4.10 14.82
CA GLU A 30 13.90 5.11 13.76
C GLU A 30 14.69 4.59 12.55
N GLY A 31 14.11 4.76 11.36
CA GLY A 31 14.66 4.24 10.11
C GLY A 31 14.17 5.01 8.90
N VAL A 32 14.79 4.74 7.74
CA VAL A 32 14.42 5.37 6.47
C VAL A 32 13.40 4.51 5.73
N LEU A 33 12.26 5.10 5.35
CA LEU A 33 11.27 4.45 4.50
C LEU A 33 11.86 4.28 3.09
N THR A 34 12.18 3.03 2.71
CA THR A 34 12.83 2.73 1.42
C THR A 34 11.87 2.32 0.31
N LYS A 35 10.74 1.69 0.69
CA LYS A 35 9.69 1.25 -0.23
C LYS A 35 8.40 0.97 0.52
N TYR A 36 7.27 1.15 -0.16
CA TYR A 36 5.97 0.68 0.29
C TYR A 36 5.10 0.28 -0.90
N VAL A 37 4.08 -0.53 -0.60
CA VAL A 37 2.92 -0.74 -1.47
C VAL A 37 1.67 -0.63 -0.61
N VAL A 38 0.72 0.19 -1.02
CA VAL A 38 -0.60 0.24 -0.39
C VAL A 38 -1.54 -0.64 -1.17
N LEU A 39 -2.23 -1.54 -0.48
CA LEU A 39 -3.34 -2.31 -1.03
C LEU A 39 -4.64 -1.64 -0.61
N THR A 40 -5.52 -1.40 -1.56
CA THR A 40 -6.84 -0.83 -1.29
C THR A 40 -7.91 -1.76 -1.82
N GLN A 41 -9.05 -1.76 -1.14
CA GLN A 41 -10.27 -2.38 -1.62
C GLN A 41 -11.38 -1.34 -1.53
N ARG A 42 -12.08 -1.12 -2.63
CA ARG A 42 -13.25 -0.24 -2.70
C ARG A 42 -14.46 -1.05 -3.11
N SER A 43 -15.53 -0.90 -2.34
CA SER A 43 -16.85 -1.38 -2.72
C SER A 43 -17.71 -0.22 -3.24
N TYR A 44 -18.44 -0.46 -4.31
CA TYR A 44 -19.35 0.51 -4.92
C TYR A 44 -20.50 -0.21 -5.63
N TRP A 45 -21.56 0.53 -5.94
CA TRP A 45 -22.65 0.05 -6.77
C TRP A 45 -22.46 0.60 -8.18
N ASN A 46 -22.55 -0.25 -9.21
CA ASN A 46 -22.48 0.19 -10.60
C ASN A 46 -23.84 0.71 -11.09
N ASP A 47 -23.91 1.15 -12.34
CA ASP A 47 -25.13 1.68 -12.95
C ASP A 47 -26.26 0.64 -13.10
N ASP A 48 -25.93 -0.64 -13.07
CA ASP A 48 -26.88 -1.76 -13.12
C ASP A 48 -27.46 -2.10 -11.72
N GLY A 49 -26.97 -1.45 -10.67
CA GLY A 49 -27.36 -1.74 -9.29
C GLY A 49 -26.68 -2.99 -8.71
N ASP A 50 -25.61 -3.46 -9.33
CA ASP A 50 -24.80 -4.56 -8.82
C ASP A 50 -23.74 -4.06 -7.84
N HIS A 51 -23.50 -4.83 -6.78
CA HIS A 51 -22.41 -4.58 -5.84
C HIS A 51 -21.09 -5.05 -6.44
N VAL A 52 -20.16 -4.11 -6.63
CA VAL A 52 -18.84 -4.36 -7.21
C VAL A 52 -17.76 -4.09 -6.17
N THR A 53 -16.72 -4.92 -6.18
CA THR A 53 -15.50 -4.71 -5.41
C THR A 53 -14.32 -4.56 -6.37
N ALA A 54 -13.56 -3.48 -6.20
CA ALA A 54 -12.29 -3.26 -6.90
C ALA A 54 -11.14 -3.27 -5.89
N CYS A 55 -10.05 -3.93 -6.27
CA CYS A 55 -8.81 -3.93 -5.49
C CYS A 55 -7.73 -3.23 -6.30
N ASP A 56 -7.04 -2.27 -5.69
CA ASP A 56 -5.93 -1.56 -6.31
C ASP A 56 -4.64 -1.74 -5.50
N ARG A 57 -3.51 -1.54 -6.18
CA ARG A 57 -2.19 -1.44 -5.56
C ARG A 57 -1.55 -0.12 -5.93
N LEU A 58 -1.01 0.56 -4.93
CA LEU A 58 -0.33 1.84 -5.08
C LEU A 58 1.13 1.66 -4.64
N PRO A 59 2.04 1.27 -5.55
CA PRO A 59 3.46 1.24 -5.25
C PRO A 59 3.99 2.66 -5.05
N MET A 60 4.96 2.83 -4.16
CA MET A 60 5.64 4.11 -3.94
C MET A 60 6.00 4.80 -5.25
N ASN A 61 5.53 6.04 -5.43
CA ASN A 61 5.76 6.87 -6.60
C ASN A 61 5.33 6.24 -7.95
N GLY A 62 4.50 5.19 -7.92
CA GLY A 62 4.13 4.42 -9.12
C GLY A 62 5.26 3.56 -9.70
N GLU A 63 6.40 3.42 -9.02
CA GLU A 63 7.67 3.01 -9.65
C GLU A 63 8.30 1.73 -9.07
N VAL A 64 7.72 1.13 -8.03
CA VAL A 64 8.28 -0.10 -7.45
C VAL A 64 8.20 -1.27 -8.47
N PRO A 65 9.32 -1.95 -8.78
CA PRO A 65 9.31 -3.10 -9.68
C PRO A 65 8.33 -4.18 -9.25
N THR A 66 7.62 -4.79 -10.20
CA THR A 66 6.63 -5.86 -9.91
C THR A 66 7.20 -7.00 -9.06
N PRO A 67 8.44 -7.50 -9.27
CA PRO A 67 9.01 -8.54 -8.40
C PRO A 67 9.13 -8.09 -6.94
N ASP A 68 9.51 -6.84 -6.69
CA ASP A 68 9.61 -6.27 -5.34
C ASP A 68 8.23 -6.13 -4.69
N VAL A 69 7.22 -5.71 -5.46
CA VAL A 69 5.83 -5.66 -4.99
C VAL A 69 5.35 -7.04 -4.57
N LEU A 70 5.57 -8.07 -5.41
CA LEU A 70 5.20 -9.45 -5.10
C LEU A 70 5.92 -9.95 -3.84
N GLY A 71 7.24 -9.74 -3.76
CA GLY A 71 8.01 -10.16 -2.60
C GLY A 71 7.55 -9.51 -1.29
N MET A 72 7.18 -8.23 -1.31
CA MET A 72 6.62 -7.56 -0.13
C MET A 72 5.28 -8.16 0.29
N ILE A 73 4.38 -8.41 -0.66
CA ILE A 73 3.06 -9.01 -0.39
C ILE A 73 3.21 -10.44 0.15
N GLU A 74 4.09 -11.25 -0.45
CA GLU A 74 4.35 -12.62 0.00
C GLU A 74 4.95 -12.67 1.41
N PHE A 75 5.89 -11.78 1.71
CA PHE A 75 6.45 -11.64 3.05
C PHE A 75 5.38 -11.27 4.07
N ALA A 76 4.60 -10.22 3.80
CA ALA A 76 3.52 -9.78 4.68
C ALA A 76 2.47 -10.88 4.90
N SER A 77 2.07 -11.59 3.84
CA SER A 77 1.14 -12.72 3.94
C SER A 77 1.71 -13.87 4.78
N THR A 78 3.02 -14.12 4.69
CA THR A 78 3.69 -15.15 5.50
C THR A 78 3.70 -14.79 6.97
N VAL A 79 4.02 -13.54 7.32
CA VAL A 79 3.98 -13.04 8.69
C VAL A 79 2.57 -13.13 9.28
N LEU A 80 1.55 -12.63 8.56
CA LEU A 80 0.15 -12.69 9.00
C LEU A 80 -0.34 -14.12 9.25
N ARG A 81 0.01 -15.06 8.34
CA ARG A 81 -0.35 -16.48 8.53
C ARG A 81 0.34 -17.10 9.75
N HIS A 82 1.58 -16.70 10.03
CA HIS A 82 2.30 -17.15 11.22
C HIS A 82 1.61 -16.65 12.48
N GLU A 83 1.28 -15.35 12.55
CA GLU A 83 0.56 -14.74 13.67
C GLU A 83 -0.76 -15.47 13.96
N ILE A 84 -1.60 -15.66 12.93
CA ILE A 84 -2.88 -16.39 13.03
C ILE A 84 -2.69 -17.83 13.54
N ALA A 85 -1.59 -18.50 13.18
CA ALA A 85 -1.34 -19.87 13.60
C ALA A 85 -0.79 -19.97 15.04
N THR A 86 -0.33 -18.85 15.61
CA THR A 86 0.27 -18.78 16.96
C THR A 86 -0.61 -18.09 18.00
N GLU A 87 -1.72 -17.48 17.58
CA GLU A 87 -2.82 -17.03 18.45
C GLU A 87 -3.72 -18.19 18.89
#